data_AF-A0A917YP43-F1
#
_entry.id   AF-A0A917YP43-F1
#
_cell.length_a   1.000
_cell.length_b   1.000
_cell.length_c   1.000
_cell.angle_alpha   90.00
_cell.angle_beta   90.00
_cell.angle_gamma   90.00
#
_symmetry.space_group_name_H-M   'P 1'
#
loop_
_entity.id
_entity.type
_entity.pdbx_description
1 polymer ?
#
loop_
_entity_poly.entity_id
_entity_poly.type
_entity_poly.pdbx_seq_one_letter_code
_entity_poly.pdbx_strand_id
1 'polypeptide(L)'
;MFSNLTRSIALFGLLLGGTAAEAAQELSGQNTCQPGTGSVKLVAPPPAPLPELTAANPKVQRKLDRRGTINLFGPWVETGHHPASDYGLTWHSWDEAPAGNSIWLKEMYWAYFYDRPDSRRAAYRFHVPELDNFLEPERWEHDPEYGSTYRIAYRTPGFVEYSAEVADRMLKGTGAEGLMFDWWIDNHPKMDRSEVQSIRQAMAKAIRAKVGDEPILLGNVGREKEVATMGQLNGVFMEYWKKVPADGYDCPDLLRMEELITYYDEALQQPKIVAFEPWRISQTKGDQDRRSPVNQYLAKLFSAMASVAPRNGYILYTDNQRDTDASDHEHVRYDFYKTDLGRAVSGRTIIAPGISYKRFEKGVAIYNISRQNAVVDFDGKTIEVRSVEGLFCTERKDGFDCI
;
A
#
# COMPACT_ATOMS: atom_id res chain seq x y z
N MET A 1 -62.05 -26.99 22.15
CA MET A 1 -61.89 -27.12 20.68
C MET A 1 -60.40 -27.31 20.42
N PHE A 2 -59.96 -28.57 20.25
CA PHE A 2 -59.22 -29.09 19.07
C PHE A 2 -58.10 -28.16 18.54
N SER A 3 -56.85 -28.55 18.32
CA SER A 3 -56.24 -29.87 18.16
C SER A 3 -54.70 -29.78 18.25
N ASN A 4 -54.08 -30.90 18.64
CA ASN A 4 -52.67 -31.23 18.41
C ASN A 4 -52.25 -31.09 16.93
N LEU A 5 -50.98 -30.78 16.67
CA LEU A 5 -50.24 -31.45 15.60
C LEU A 5 -48.71 -31.41 15.84
N THR A 6 -48.20 -32.53 16.33
CA THR A 6 -46.82 -33.01 16.15
C THR A 6 -46.68 -33.55 14.72
N ARG A 7 -45.58 -33.25 14.02
CA ARG A 7 -44.93 -34.10 12.98
C ARG A 7 -43.70 -33.39 12.40
N SER A 8 -42.50 -33.94 12.64
CA SER A 8 -41.72 -34.69 11.65
C SER A 8 -40.74 -33.82 10.87
N ILE A 9 -39.50 -33.72 11.38
CA ILE A 9 -38.34 -33.42 10.54
C ILE A 9 -37.81 -34.77 10.06
N ALA A 10 -38.01 -35.02 8.76
CA ALA A 10 -37.50 -36.18 8.08
C ALA A 10 -35.98 -36.07 7.93
N LEU A 11 -35.28 -37.07 8.44
CA LEU A 11 -33.95 -37.46 7.99
C LEU A 11 -34.04 -37.87 6.51
N PHE A 12 -33.31 -37.19 5.64
CA PHE A 12 -32.90 -37.73 4.35
C PHE A 12 -31.42 -37.38 4.17
N GLY A 13 -30.56 -38.39 4.33
CA GLY A 13 -29.18 -38.35 3.87
C GLY A 13 -29.08 -39.01 2.50
N LEU A 14 -28.28 -38.43 1.62
CA LEU A 14 -27.56 -39.06 0.50
C LEU A 14 -26.64 -37.97 -0.08
N LEU A 15 -25.34 -37.99 0.27
CA LEU A 15 -24.25 -38.64 -0.48
C LEU A 15 -24.08 -38.07 -1.90
N LEU A 16 -23.10 -37.17 -2.05
CA LEU A 16 -21.99 -37.20 -3.04
C LEU A 16 -21.42 -35.78 -3.24
N GLY A 17 -20.10 -35.65 -3.07
CA GLY A 17 -19.33 -34.45 -3.40
C GLY A 17 -18.74 -33.77 -2.18
N GLY A 18 -17.53 -34.18 -1.77
CA GLY A 18 -16.73 -33.41 -0.82
C GLY A 18 -16.60 -31.98 -1.36
N THR A 19 -17.19 -31.03 -0.65
CA THR A 19 -17.25 -29.63 -1.09
C THR A 19 -15.95 -28.93 -0.71
N ALA A 20 -15.61 -27.85 -1.40
CA ALA A 20 -14.48 -26.97 -1.08
C ALA A 20 -14.42 -26.53 0.40
N ALA A 21 -15.51 -26.68 1.15
CA ALA A 21 -15.58 -26.46 2.59
C ALA A 21 -14.73 -27.44 3.41
N GLU A 22 -14.57 -28.71 2.99
CA GLU A 22 -13.78 -29.72 3.72
C GLU A 22 -12.27 -29.47 3.58
N ALA A 23 -11.80 -29.00 2.42
CA ALA A 23 -10.40 -28.61 2.21
C ALA A 23 -10.04 -27.29 2.92
N ALA A 24 -10.98 -26.34 3.01
CA ALA A 24 -10.82 -25.14 3.85
C ALA A 24 -10.74 -25.49 5.35
N GLN A 25 -11.38 -26.59 5.77
CA GLN A 25 -11.39 -27.05 7.16
C GLN A 25 -10.04 -27.69 7.57
N GLU A 26 -9.36 -28.41 6.67
CA GLU A 26 -8.00 -28.96 6.93
C GLU A 26 -6.94 -27.88 7.19
N LEU A 27 -7.04 -26.71 6.57
CA LEU A 27 -6.12 -25.58 6.78
C LEU A 27 -6.59 -24.57 7.83
N SER A 28 -7.87 -24.55 8.20
CA SER A 28 -8.35 -23.75 9.34
C SER A 28 -7.70 -24.16 10.67
N GLY A 29 -7.19 -25.41 10.76
CA GLY A 29 -6.43 -25.92 11.89
C GLY A 29 -4.90 -25.83 11.76
N GLN A 30 -4.36 -25.46 10.59
CA GLN A 30 -2.92 -25.33 10.39
C GLN A 30 -2.52 -23.84 10.45
N ASN A 31 -1.73 -23.51 11.46
CA ASN A 31 -1.21 -22.16 11.64
C ASN A 31 -0.28 -21.82 10.46
N THR A 32 -0.53 -20.71 9.76
CA THR A 32 0.22 -20.24 8.57
C THR A 32 1.74 -20.18 8.76
N CYS A 33 2.17 -20.05 10.01
CA CYS A 33 3.56 -19.99 10.42
C CYS A 33 4.22 -21.33 10.77
N GLN A 34 3.50 -22.46 10.73
CA GLN A 34 4.09 -23.77 10.98
C GLN A 34 4.66 -24.34 9.68
N PRO A 35 5.92 -24.79 9.66
CA PRO A 35 6.48 -25.46 8.50
C PRO A 35 5.68 -26.72 8.16
N GLY A 36 5.21 -26.82 6.92
CA GLY A 36 4.59 -28.04 6.39
C GLY A 36 5.61 -28.94 5.72
N THR A 37 5.38 -30.26 5.74
CA THR A 37 6.12 -31.21 4.89
C THR A 37 5.36 -31.40 3.57
N GLY A 38 6.04 -31.15 2.44
CA GLY A 38 5.46 -31.30 1.11
C GLY A 38 4.48 -30.18 0.69
N SER A 39 3.94 -30.30 -0.52
CA SER A 39 2.97 -29.35 -1.08
C SER A 39 1.53 -29.80 -0.79
N VAL A 40 0.67 -28.87 -0.38
CA VAL A 40 -0.77 -29.13 -0.19
C VAL A 40 -1.50 -28.89 -1.49
N LYS A 41 -2.46 -29.76 -1.81
CA LYS A 41 -3.34 -29.57 -2.98
C LYS A 41 -4.57 -28.77 -2.57
N LEU A 42 -4.83 -27.68 -3.28
CA LEU A 42 -5.95 -26.77 -3.03
C LEU A 42 -6.77 -26.58 -4.30
N VAL A 43 -8.04 -26.26 -4.14
CA VAL A 43 -8.91 -25.85 -5.25
C VAL A 43 -9.21 -24.37 -5.08
N ALA A 44 -8.96 -23.58 -6.13
CA ALA A 44 -9.28 -22.17 -6.11
C ALA A 44 -10.81 -21.99 -6.03
N PRO A 45 -11.34 -21.28 -5.02
CA PRO A 45 -12.77 -20.95 -5.01
C PRO A 45 -13.08 -19.98 -6.15
N PRO A 46 -14.37 -19.79 -6.53
CA PRO A 46 -14.76 -18.82 -7.54
C PRO A 46 -14.21 -17.41 -7.25
N PRO A 47 -13.80 -16.64 -8.27
CA PRO A 47 -13.26 -15.30 -8.06
C PRO A 47 -14.26 -14.38 -7.35
N ALA A 48 -13.79 -13.65 -6.34
CA ALA A 48 -14.56 -12.61 -5.69
C ALA A 48 -14.97 -11.52 -6.70
N PRO A 49 -16.17 -10.94 -6.58
CA PRO A 49 -16.62 -9.90 -7.51
C PRO A 49 -15.64 -8.72 -7.49
N LEU A 50 -15.39 -8.13 -8.65
CA LEU A 50 -14.61 -6.90 -8.74
C LEU A 50 -15.44 -5.75 -8.14
N PRO A 51 -14.97 -5.14 -7.05
CA PRO A 51 -15.69 -4.01 -6.46
C PRO A 51 -15.62 -2.80 -7.39
N GLU A 52 -16.66 -1.98 -7.39
CA GLU A 52 -16.69 -0.77 -8.23
C GLU A 52 -15.56 0.19 -7.86
N LEU A 53 -14.81 0.60 -8.87
CA LEU A 53 -13.75 1.60 -8.74
C LEU A 53 -14.36 2.98 -8.96
N THR A 54 -14.43 3.79 -7.92
CA THR A 54 -14.99 5.14 -7.98
C THR A 54 -14.00 6.17 -7.45
N ALA A 55 -13.86 7.28 -8.15
CA ALA A 55 -13.14 8.46 -7.70
C ALA A 55 -13.99 9.70 -7.99
N ALA A 56 -14.13 10.58 -6.99
CA ALA A 56 -14.85 11.84 -7.15
C ALA A 56 -14.22 12.73 -8.24
N ASN A 57 -12.89 12.70 -8.35
CA ASN A 57 -12.16 13.41 -9.40
C ASN A 57 -12.07 12.60 -10.71
N PRO A 58 -12.67 13.07 -11.83
CA PRO A 58 -12.63 12.35 -13.10
C PRO A 58 -11.22 12.18 -13.69
N LYS A 59 -10.28 13.08 -13.36
CA LYS A 59 -8.87 12.95 -13.77
C LYS A 59 -8.21 11.77 -13.07
N VAL A 60 -8.50 11.60 -11.78
CA VAL A 60 -8.03 10.46 -10.98
C VAL A 60 -8.66 9.16 -11.48
N GLN A 61 -9.98 9.14 -11.73
CA GLN A 61 -10.66 7.96 -12.29
C GLN A 61 -9.99 7.46 -13.58
N ARG A 62 -9.76 8.36 -14.55
CA ARG A 62 -9.09 8.00 -15.81
C ARG A 62 -7.69 7.42 -15.62
N LYS A 63 -6.95 7.86 -14.60
CA LYS A 63 -5.61 7.33 -14.28
C LYS A 63 -5.72 5.96 -13.64
N LEU A 64 -6.67 5.77 -12.72
CA LEU A 64 -6.96 4.48 -12.08
C LEU A 64 -7.44 3.41 -13.08
N ASP A 65 -8.24 3.79 -14.07
CA ASP A 65 -8.75 2.89 -15.12
C ASP A 65 -7.68 2.38 -16.08
N ARG A 66 -6.55 3.08 -16.18
CA ARG A 66 -5.40 2.75 -17.03
C ARG A 66 -4.35 1.89 -16.33
N ARG A 67 -4.56 1.59 -15.05
CA ARG A 67 -3.62 0.79 -14.27
C ARG A 67 -3.45 -0.60 -14.87
N GLY A 68 -2.20 -1.06 -14.87
CA GLY A 68 -1.83 -2.41 -15.26
C GLY A 68 -1.92 -3.37 -14.08
N THR A 69 -1.31 -4.53 -14.26
CA THR A 69 -1.23 -5.57 -13.23
C THR A 69 -0.41 -5.13 -12.02
N ILE A 70 0.83 -4.67 -12.26
CA ILE A 70 1.75 -4.18 -11.23
C ILE A 70 1.85 -2.66 -11.40
N ASN A 71 1.59 -1.92 -10.33
CA ASN A 71 1.60 -0.46 -10.36
C ASN A 71 2.69 0.07 -9.44
N LEU A 72 3.71 0.71 -10.02
CA LEU A 72 4.78 1.32 -9.24
C LEU A 72 4.35 2.70 -8.74
N PHE A 73 4.87 3.10 -7.59
CA PHE A 73 4.80 4.49 -7.15
C PHE A 73 6.20 5.06 -6.95
N GLY A 74 6.31 6.39 -7.03
CA GLY A 74 7.54 7.13 -6.85
C GLY A 74 7.40 8.15 -5.72
N PRO A 75 7.93 7.86 -4.52
CA PRO A 75 7.95 8.81 -3.42
C PRO A 75 9.09 9.81 -3.64
N TRP A 76 8.80 11.09 -3.45
CA TRP A 76 9.77 12.20 -3.56
C TRP A 76 10.68 12.15 -4.80
N VAL A 77 10.16 11.68 -5.95
CA VAL A 77 10.96 11.35 -7.16
C VAL A 77 11.82 12.53 -7.59
N GLU A 78 13.10 12.54 -7.22
CA GLU A 78 14.05 13.50 -7.79
C GLU A 78 14.23 13.20 -9.28
N THR A 79 14.15 14.25 -10.10
CA THR A 79 14.08 14.21 -11.56
C THR A 79 15.34 13.66 -12.27
N GLY A 80 16.14 12.81 -11.62
CA GLY A 80 17.46 12.36 -12.07
C GLY A 80 17.60 10.87 -12.44
N HIS A 81 17.05 9.94 -11.65
CA HIS A 81 17.42 8.51 -11.80
C HIS A 81 16.38 7.64 -12.53
N HIS A 82 15.09 7.95 -12.44
CA HIS A 82 14.02 7.19 -13.08
C HIS A 82 12.96 8.13 -13.67
N PRO A 83 12.57 8.01 -14.95
CA PRO A 83 11.58 8.90 -15.52
C PRO A 83 10.22 8.69 -14.83
N ALA A 84 9.60 9.81 -14.43
CA ALA A 84 8.33 9.82 -13.70
C ALA A 84 7.16 9.14 -14.47
N SER A 85 7.32 8.93 -15.78
CA SER A 85 6.34 8.28 -16.64
C SER A 85 6.06 6.82 -16.29
N ASP A 86 6.94 6.18 -15.53
CA ASP A 86 6.83 4.74 -15.21
C ASP A 86 6.11 4.47 -13.89
N TYR A 87 5.78 5.54 -13.15
CA TYR A 87 4.99 5.44 -11.93
C TYR A 87 3.52 5.77 -12.20
N GLY A 88 2.63 4.98 -11.59
CA GLY A 88 1.20 5.28 -11.60
C GLY A 88 0.75 6.20 -10.48
N LEU A 89 1.61 6.43 -9.48
CA LEU A 89 1.42 7.31 -8.33
C LEU A 89 2.75 7.96 -7.96
N THR A 90 2.75 9.26 -7.69
CA THR A 90 3.97 10.01 -7.33
C THR A 90 3.64 11.16 -6.40
N TRP A 91 4.60 11.56 -5.57
CA TRP A 91 4.49 12.78 -4.77
C TRP A 91 5.84 13.47 -4.57
N HIS A 92 5.79 14.78 -4.33
CA HIS A 92 6.94 15.60 -3.92
C HIS A 92 6.47 16.99 -3.48
N SER A 93 7.38 17.77 -2.90
CA SER A 93 7.12 19.14 -2.43
C SER A 93 7.31 20.24 -3.50
N TRP A 94 7.68 19.92 -4.75
CA TRP A 94 7.84 20.89 -5.85
C TRP A 94 6.54 21.18 -6.63
N ASP A 95 6.51 22.28 -7.37
CA ASP A 95 5.32 22.74 -8.12
C ASP A 95 5.22 22.14 -9.53
N GLU A 96 6.29 21.51 -10.01
CA GLU A 96 6.32 20.90 -11.34
C GLU A 96 5.62 19.54 -11.32
N ALA A 97 4.53 19.41 -12.07
CA ALA A 97 3.87 18.12 -12.23
C ALA A 97 4.81 17.12 -12.91
N PRO A 98 4.85 15.85 -12.47
CA PRO A 98 5.62 14.81 -13.14
C PRO A 98 5.10 14.58 -14.55
N ALA A 99 6.01 14.25 -15.47
CA ALA A 99 5.62 13.85 -16.82
C ALA A 99 4.85 12.53 -16.80
N GLY A 100 3.79 12.42 -17.62
CA GLY A 100 3.07 11.17 -17.86
C GLY A 100 1.67 11.11 -17.25
N ASN A 101 1.20 9.89 -16.94
CA ASN A 101 -0.15 9.59 -16.47
C ASN A 101 -0.23 9.27 -14.97
N SER A 102 0.84 9.53 -14.20
CA SER A 102 0.87 9.29 -12.75
C SER A 102 -0.18 10.11 -12.01
N ILE A 103 -0.83 9.55 -10.99
CA ILE A 103 -1.55 10.35 -9.99
C ILE A 103 -0.50 11.12 -9.20
N TRP A 104 -0.60 12.45 -9.20
CA TRP A 104 0.38 13.31 -8.55
C TRP A 104 -0.21 13.96 -7.31
N LEU A 105 0.48 13.76 -6.19
CA LEU A 105 0.15 14.38 -4.91
C LEU A 105 1.23 15.40 -4.54
N LYS A 106 0.79 16.53 -4.01
CA LYS A 106 1.68 17.53 -3.43
C LYS A 106 1.98 17.15 -1.98
N GLU A 107 3.24 17.09 -1.61
CA GLU A 107 3.60 16.92 -0.20
C GLU A 107 3.24 18.19 0.59
N MET A 108 2.53 17.99 1.70
CA MET A 108 2.22 19.04 2.67
C MET A 108 2.81 18.68 4.03
N TYR A 109 3.78 19.45 4.46
CA TYR A 109 4.36 19.36 5.80
C TYR A 109 3.34 19.77 6.85
N TRP A 110 3.21 18.95 7.89
CA TRP A 110 2.29 19.20 8.99
C TRP A 110 2.94 19.03 10.38
N ALA A 111 3.86 18.06 10.53
CA ALA A 111 4.60 17.82 11.77
C ALA A 111 6.05 18.33 11.72
N TYR A 112 6.70 18.21 10.56
CA TYR A 112 8.12 18.53 10.39
C TYR A 112 8.35 19.34 9.12
N PHE A 113 9.06 20.46 9.25
CA PHE A 113 9.43 21.33 8.14
C PHE A 113 10.93 21.22 7.84
N TYR A 114 11.26 20.61 6.71
CA TYR A 114 12.64 20.45 6.24
C TYR A 114 13.13 21.75 5.59
N ASP A 115 13.95 22.51 6.32
CA ASP A 115 14.47 23.81 5.89
C ASP A 115 15.72 23.64 5.01
N ARG A 116 15.54 23.09 3.82
CA ARG A 116 16.63 22.89 2.84
C ARG A 116 16.98 24.21 2.14
N PRO A 117 18.27 24.59 2.01
CA PRO A 117 18.68 25.86 1.43
C PRO A 117 18.78 25.79 -0.11
N ASP A 118 17.67 25.51 -0.79
CA ASP A 118 17.63 25.46 -2.26
C ASP A 118 16.32 26.04 -2.83
N SER A 119 16.20 26.04 -4.16
CA SER A 119 15.00 26.55 -4.87
C SER A 119 13.70 25.84 -4.44
N ARG A 120 13.80 24.63 -3.86
CA ARG A 120 12.65 23.84 -3.38
C ARG A 120 12.04 24.50 -2.14
N ARG A 121 12.84 25.13 -1.28
CA ARG A 121 12.36 25.95 -0.16
C ARG A 121 11.54 27.14 -0.61
N ALA A 122 11.95 27.83 -1.67
CA ALA A 122 11.22 29.00 -2.16
C ALA A 122 9.85 28.60 -2.73
N ALA A 123 9.79 27.52 -3.53
CA ALA A 123 8.55 27.00 -4.08
C ALA A 123 7.58 26.53 -3.00
N TYR A 124 8.06 25.78 -1.99
CA TYR A 124 7.20 25.38 -0.89
C TYR A 124 6.70 26.59 -0.08
N ARG A 125 7.61 27.51 0.30
CA ARG A 125 7.28 28.70 1.12
C ARG A 125 6.26 29.61 0.46
N PHE A 126 6.16 29.64 -0.87
CA PHE A 126 5.13 30.38 -1.59
C PHE A 126 3.70 29.98 -1.16
N HIS A 127 3.47 28.70 -0.88
CA HIS A 127 2.13 28.19 -0.50
C HIS A 127 1.83 28.31 1.00
N VAL A 128 2.83 28.64 1.81
CA VAL A 128 2.77 28.65 3.29
C VAL A 128 3.24 29.99 3.90
N PRO A 129 2.64 31.14 3.53
CA PRO A 129 3.14 32.48 3.86
C PRO A 129 3.20 32.84 5.36
N GLU A 130 2.76 31.96 6.25
CA GLU A 130 2.72 32.20 7.71
C GLU A 130 3.29 31.02 8.50
N LEU A 131 4.00 30.10 7.85
CA LEU A 131 4.53 28.89 8.49
C LEU A 131 5.41 29.23 9.69
N ASP A 132 6.18 30.32 9.62
CA ASP A 132 7.10 30.73 10.67
C ASP A 132 6.38 31.04 12.01
N ASN A 133 5.08 31.37 11.98
CA ASN A 133 4.26 31.52 13.20
C ASN A 133 3.98 30.19 13.91
N PHE A 134 4.19 29.08 13.21
CA PHE A 134 3.90 27.73 13.63
C PHE A 134 5.17 26.86 13.67
N LEU A 135 6.37 27.43 13.73
CA LEU A 135 7.60 26.66 13.93
C LEU A 135 8.02 26.70 15.40
N GLU A 136 8.36 25.54 15.95
CA GLU A 136 9.04 25.49 17.25
C GLU A 136 10.48 26.04 17.08
N PRO A 137 11.02 26.74 18.09
CA PRO A 137 12.40 27.21 18.06
C PRO A 137 13.41 26.04 18.14
N GLU A 138 13.03 24.91 18.75
CA GLU A 138 13.85 23.70 18.84
C GLU A 138 13.84 22.96 17.50
N ARG A 139 15.03 22.58 17.03
CA ARG A 139 15.19 21.72 15.85
C ARG A 139 14.82 20.29 16.19
N TRP A 140 14.26 19.57 15.22
CA TRP A 140 14.09 18.13 15.37
C TRP A 140 15.43 17.43 15.11
N GLU A 141 15.96 16.76 16.13
CA GLU A 141 17.11 15.87 15.98
C GLU A 141 16.69 14.55 15.31
N HIS A 142 17.25 14.27 14.14
CA HIS A 142 17.07 13.04 13.34
C HIS A 142 18.36 12.76 12.55
N ASP A 143 18.36 11.71 11.70
CA ASP A 143 19.54 11.35 10.91
C ASP A 143 20.00 12.49 9.97
N PRO A 144 21.32 12.67 9.75
CA PRO A 144 21.86 13.82 9.01
C PRO A 144 21.31 14.02 7.59
N GLU A 145 20.84 12.94 6.94
CA GLU A 145 20.31 12.94 5.58
C GLU A 145 19.16 13.93 5.36
N TYR A 146 18.29 14.13 6.37
CA TYR A 146 17.14 15.02 6.20
C TYR A 146 17.47 16.51 6.44
N GLY A 147 18.72 16.82 6.79
CA GLY A 147 19.19 18.20 6.95
C GLY A 147 18.62 18.92 8.17
N SER A 148 18.44 20.24 8.06
CA SER A 148 17.95 21.07 9.17
C SER A 148 16.42 21.08 9.21
N THR A 149 15.82 20.49 10.24
CA THR A 149 14.36 20.32 10.32
C THR A 149 13.78 21.02 11.54
N TYR A 150 12.74 21.81 11.31
CA TYR A 150 11.93 22.41 12.38
C TYR A 150 10.77 21.48 12.74
N ARG A 151 10.42 21.44 14.01
CA ARG A 151 9.11 20.93 14.41
C ARG A 151 8.06 21.98 14.14
N ILE A 152 6.91 21.55 13.66
CA ILE A 152 5.75 22.42 13.51
C ILE A 152 4.97 22.42 14.83
N ALA A 153 4.76 23.60 15.39
CA ALA A 153 4.00 23.87 16.60
C ALA A 153 2.49 23.73 16.33
N TYR A 154 2.05 22.53 15.94
CA TYR A 154 0.66 22.26 15.52
C TYR A 154 -0.38 22.39 16.65
N ARG A 155 0.06 22.64 17.89
CA ARG A 155 -0.76 22.99 19.06
C ARG A 155 -1.11 24.48 19.14
N THR A 156 -0.42 25.33 18.38
CA THR A 156 -0.68 26.76 18.38
C THR A 156 -2.09 27.02 17.84
N PRO A 157 -2.93 27.79 18.55
CA PRO A 157 -4.28 28.12 18.08
C PRO A 157 -4.26 28.66 16.65
N GLY A 158 -5.22 28.22 15.83
CA GLY A 158 -5.29 28.60 14.41
C GLY A 158 -4.52 27.70 13.46
N PHE A 159 -3.70 26.75 13.95
CA PHE A 159 -2.92 25.89 13.07
C PHE A 159 -3.80 24.97 12.20
N VAL A 160 -4.90 24.45 12.74
CA VAL A 160 -5.83 23.57 12.00
C VAL A 160 -6.46 24.34 10.84
N GLU A 161 -6.95 25.56 11.08
CA GLU A 161 -7.51 26.44 10.06
C GLU A 161 -6.45 26.82 9.03
N TYR A 162 -5.25 27.21 9.49
CA TYR A 162 -4.11 27.50 8.65
C TYR A 162 -3.76 26.32 7.73
N SER A 163 -3.76 25.10 8.25
CA SER A 163 -3.46 23.89 7.47
C SER A 163 -4.49 23.67 6.35
N ALA A 164 -5.77 23.94 6.60
CA ALA A 164 -6.82 23.87 5.58
C ALA A 164 -6.62 24.94 4.47
N GLU A 165 -6.23 26.16 4.84
CA GLU A 165 -5.90 27.20 3.86
C GLU A 165 -4.65 26.85 3.02
N VAL A 166 -3.63 26.25 3.64
CA VAL A 166 -2.45 25.75 2.93
C VAL A 166 -2.83 24.67 1.92
N ALA A 167 -3.64 23.69 2.33
CA ALA A 167 -4.13 22.63 1.46
C ALA A 167 -4.86 23.19 0.22
N ASP A 168 -5.78 24.13 0.42
CA ASP A 168 -6.51 24.79 -0.66
C ASP A 168 -5.57 25.56 -1.60
N ARG A 169 -4.61 26.32 -1.06
CA ARG A 169 -3.61 27.05 -1.85
C ARG A 169 -2.74 26.12 -2.69
N MET A 170 -2.22 25.04 -2.09
CA MET A 170 -1.37 24.08 -2.79
C MET A 170 -2.11 23.43 -3.96
N LEU A 171 -3.34 22.96 -3.74
CA LEU A 171 -4.13 22.30 -4.79
C LEU A 171 -4.46 23.27 -5.93
N LYS A 172 -4.88 24.50 -5.62
CA LYS A 172 -5.18 25.52 -6.64
C LYS A 172 -3.94 26.01 -7.37
N GLY A 173 -2.81 26.16 -6.66
CA GLY A 173 -1.57 26.70 -7.19
C GLY A 173 -0.78 25.72 -8.06
N THR A 174 -0.97 24.41 -7.86
CA THR A 174 -0.19 23.37 -8.54
C THR A 174 -1.01 22.52 -9.52
N GLY A 175 -2.33 22.39 -9.29
CA GLY A 175 -3.16 21.45 -10.04
C GLY A 175 -2.89 19.97 -9.72
N ALA A 176 -2.22 19.69 -8.59
CA ALA A 176 -2.06 18.34 -8.04
C ALA A 176 -3.43 17.69 -7.78
N GLU A 177 -3.50 16.37 -7.89
CA GLU A 177 -4.74 15.63 -7.65
C GLU A 177 -5.00 15.32 -6.16
N GLY A 178 -4.08 15.72 -5.29
CA GLY A 178 -4.21 15.50 -3.86
C GLY A 178 -2.97 15.91 -3.06
N LEU A 179 -2.98 15.53 -1.79
CA LEU A 179 -1.95 15.83 -0.80
C LEU A 179 -1.38 14.54 -0.20
N MET A 180 -0.07 14.56 0.03
CA MET A 180 0.66 13.56 0.81
C MET A 180 1.12 14.18 2.13
N PHE A 181 0.81 13.53 3.26
CA PHE A 181 1.28 13.94 4.58
C PHE A 181 2.30 12.92 5.10
N ASP A 182 3.55 13.34 5.22
CA ASP A 182 4.58 12.49 5.79
C ASP A 182 4.45 12.40 7.32
N TRP A 183 4.96 11.34 7.93
CA TRP A 183 4.84 11.07 9.37
C TRP A 183 3.41 11.12 9.91
N TRP A 184 2.41 10.65 9.18
CA TRP A 184 0.99 10.65 9.57
C TRP A 184 0.66 9.55 10.62
N ILE A 185 1.35 9.59 11.77
CA ILE A 185 1.23 8.62 12.87
C ILE A 185 1.01 9.34 14.21
N ASP A 186 0.62 8.61 15.25
CA ASP A 186 0.42 9.20 16.60
C ASP A 186 1.73 9.30 17.40
N ASN A 187 2.70 8.44 17.09
CA ASN A 187 3.90 8.31 17.89
C ASN A 187 4.98 9.27 17.41
N HIS A 188 5.01 10.48 17.98
CA HIS A 188 6.06 11.45 17.73
C HIS A 188 6.95 11.69 18.96
N PRO A 189 8.26 11.93 18.78
CA PRO A 189 9.18 12.15 19.90
C PRO A 189 8.81 13.35 20.79
N LYS A 190 8.74 13.13 22.11
CA LYS A 190 8.41 14.13 23.15
C LYS A 190 6.97 14.69 23.05
N MET A 191 6.02 13.97 22.45
CA MET A 191 4.64 14.43 22.25
C MET A 191 3.62 13.39 22.73
N ASP A 192 2.47 13.86 23.24
CA ASP A 192 1.41 12.97 23.70
C ASP A 192 0.65 12.36 22.51
N ARG A 193 0.51 11.04 22.51
CA ARG A 193 -0.11 10.31 21.39
C ARG A 193 -1.57 10.69 21.17
N SER A 194 -2.33 10.91 22.24
CA SER A 194 -3.76 11.23 22.14
C SER A 194 -3.99 12.66 21.63
N GLU A 195 -3.09 13.57 22.00
CA GLU A 195 -3.07 14.93 21.49
C GLU A 195 -2.74 14.96 20.00
N VAL A 196 -1.67 14.28 19.57
CA VAL A 196 -1.30 14.15 18.14
C VAL A 196 -2.48 13.60 17.34
N GLN A 197 -3.08 12.51 17.83
CA GLN A 197 -4.24 11.89 17.19
C GLN A 197 -5.40 12.89 17.00
N SER A 198 -5.72 13.64 18.05
CA SER A 198 -6.81 14.63 18.03
C SER A 198 -6.55 15.74 17.00
N ILE A 199 -5.30 16.18 16.88
CA ILE A 199 -4.90 17.23 15.94
C ILE A 199 -4.94 16.71 14.51
N ARG A 200 -4.42 15.50 14.23
CA ARG A 200 -4.52 14.86 12.90
C ARG A 200 -5.99 14.72 12.46
N GLN A 201 -6.88 14.31 13.36
CA GLN A 201 -8.32 14.24 13.09
C GLN A 201 -8.91 15.61 12.77
N ALA A 202 -8.60 16.63 13.58
CA ALA A 202 -9.10 17.99 13.37
C ALA A 202 -8.61 18.57 12.04
N MET A 203 -7.33 18.39 11.72
CA MET A 203 -6.73 18.80 10.45
C MET A 203 -7.39 18.11 9.26
N ALA A 204 -7.50 16.78 9.27
CA ALA A 204 -8.10 16.05 8.16
C ALA A 204 -9.56 16.47 7.91
N LYS A 205 -10.33 16.72 8.98
CA LYS A 205 -11.71 17.25 8.88
C LYS A 205 -11.74 18.68 8.33
N ALA A 206 -10.87 19.56 8.82
CA ALA A 206 -10.81 20.95 8.36
C ALA A 206 -10.39 21.05 6.89
N ILE A 207 -9.40 20.26 6.48
CA ILE A 207 -8.97 20.16 5.07
C ILE A 207 -10.14 19.68 4.22
N ARG A 208 -10.82 18.58 4.58
CA ARG A 208 -12.00 18.11 3.83
C ARG A 208 -13.11 19.14 3.74
N ALA A 209 -13.41 19.85 4.82
CA ALA A 209 -14.41 20.91 4.82
C ALA A 209 -14.04 22.06 3.85
N LYS A 210 -12.74 22.30 3.63
CA LYS A 210 -12.24 23.36 2.76
C LYS A 210 -12.14 22.94 1.29
N VAL A 211 -11.63 21.74 1.01
CA VAL A 211 -11.26 21.29 -0.35
C VAL A 211 -12.20 20.24 -0.95
N GLY A 212 -13.15 19.72 -0.15
CA GLY A 212 -14.08 18.68 -0.56
C GLY A 212 -13.47 17.27 -0.68
N ASP A 213 -14.20 16.39 -1.35
CA ASP A 213 -13.86 14.96 -1.48
C ASP A 213 -13.09 14.62 -2.76
N GLU A 214 -12.97 15.57 -3.70
CA GLU A 214 -12.26 15.35 -4.97
C GLU A 214 -10.75 15.10 -4.80
N PRO A 215 -10.02 15.86 -3.96
CA PRO A 215 -8.58 15.64 -3.80
C PRO A 215 -8.29 14.36 -3.02
N ILE A 216 -7.24 13.64 -3.45
CA ILE A 216 -6.71 12.50 -2.71
C ILE A 216 -6.01 13.00 -1.44
N LEU A 217 -6.37 12.48 -0.28
CA LEU A 217 -5.58 12.64 0.95
C LEU A 217 -4.89 11.32 1.27
N LEU A 218 -3.56 11.34 1.29
CA LEU A 218 -2.72 10.18 1.56
C LEU A 218 -1.77 10.48 2.73
N GLY A 219 -1.73 9.60 3.73
CA GLY A 219 -0.81 9.72 4.87
C GLY A 219 0.28 8.64 4.87
N ASN A 220 1.53 9.00 5.18
CA ASN A 220 2.57 8.04 5.53
C ASN A 220 2.29 7.48 6.93
N VAL A 221 1.81 6.25 6.99
CA VAL A 221 1.47 5.56 8.25
C VAL A 221 2.57 4.61 8.70
N GLY A 222 3.66 4.49 7.94
CA GLY A 222 4.72 3.52 8.18
C GLY A 222 4.19 2.11 8.39
N ARG A 223 4.52 1.52 9.55
CA ARG A 223 4.08 0.18 10.00
C ARG A 223 2.85 0.20 10.93
N GLU A 224 2.35 1.38 11.25
CA GLU A 224 1.26 1.56 12.22
C GLU A 224 -0.11 1.24 11.59
N LYS A 225 -1.10 0.94 12.45
CA LYS A 225 -2.50 0.82 12.05
C LYS A 225 -3.21 2.15 12.29
N GLU A 226 -3.45 2.90 11.23
CA GLU A 226 -4.19 4.17 11.28
C GLU A 226 -5.70 3.92 11.36
N VAL A 227 -6.36 4.51 12.35
CA VAL A 227 -7.80 4.34 12.59
C VAL A 227 -8.52 5.69 12.67
N ALA A 228 -7.85 6.69 13.25
CA ALA A 228 -8.39 7.99 13.60
C ALA A 228 -8.88 8.79 12.39
N THR A 229 -8.18 8.74 11.25
CA THR A 229 -8.47 9.58 10.08
C THR A 229 -8.97 8.80 8.87
N MET A 230 -9.31 7.51 9.01
CA MET A 230 -9.77 6.66 7.89
C MET A 230 -11.04 7.19 7.21
N GLY A 231 -11.90 7.89 7.95
CA GLY A 231 -13.08 8.56 7.39
C GLY A 231 -12.76 9.77 6.51
N GLN A 232 -11.50 10.20 6.43
CA GLN A 232 -11.07 11.35 5.65
C GLN A 232 -10.00 10.99 4.61
N LEU A 233 -9.22 9.93 4.81
CA LEU A 233 -8.15 9.54 3.89
C LEU A 233 -8.69 8.67 2.74
N ASN A 234 -8.14 8.89 1.53
CA ASN A 234 -8.33 7.99 0.40
C ASN A 234 -7.17 6.98 0.31
N GLY A 235 -5.99 7.35 0.81
CA GLY A 235 -4.81 6.52 0.68
C GLY A 235 -3.91 6.46 1.89
N VAL A 236 -3.07 5.43 1.90
CA VAL A 236 -1.94 5.30 2.84
C VAL A 236 -0.67 5.00 2.08
N PHE A 237 0.45 5.52 2.59
CA PHE A 237 1.80 5.06 2.28
C PHE A 237 2.32 4.27 3.47
N MET A 238 2.65 3.00 3.23
CA MET A 238 3.12 2.05 4.22
C MET A 238 4.61 1.82 4.05
N GLU A 239 5.40 2.69 4.66
CA GLU A 239 6.85 2.58 4.73
C GLU A 239 7.28 1.51 5.75
N TYR A 240 7.65 0.34 5.24
CA TYR A 240 7.99 -0.82 6.05
C TYR A 240 9.50 -0.87 6.34
N TRP A 241 9.96 0.18 7.02
CA TRP A 241 11.35 0.37 7.39
C TRP A 241 11.84 -0.69 8.41
N LYS A 242 13.16 -0.90 8.42
CA LYS A 242 13.84 -1.87 9.28
C LYS A 242 15.00 -1.22 10.02
N LYS A 243 15.15 -1.59 11.30
CA LYS A 243 16.26 -1.13 12.12
C LYS A 243 17.60 -1.75 11.72
N VAL A 244 17.57 -3.02 11.32
CA VAL A 244 18.74 -3.76 10.85
C VAL A 244 18.54 -4.06 9.37
N PRO A 245 19.33 -3.47 8.46
CA PRO A 245 19.14 -3.63 7.01
C PRO A 245 19.20 -5.09 6.53
N ALA A 246 20.01 -5.92 7.19
CA ALA A 246 20.18 -7.34 6.88
C ALA A 246 19.02 -8.23 7.35
N ASP A 247 18.08 -7.70 8.16
CA ASP A 247 16.94 -8.48 8.63
C ASP A 247 15.96 -8.75 7.48
N GLY A 248 15.57 -10.02 7.39
CA GLY A 248 14.48 -10.45 6.52
C GLY A 248 13.11 -10.24 7.17
N TYR A 249 12.10 -10.82 6.53
CA TYR A 249 10.72 -10.78 7.00
C TYR A 249 10.34 -12.14 7.56
N ASP A 250 9.92 -12.17 8.83
CA ASP A 250 9.41 -13.39 9.43
C ASP A 250 7.91 -13.58 9.17
N CYS A 251 7.34 -14.68 9.65
CA CYS A 251 5.92 -14.96 9.41
C CYS A 251 5.00 -13.91 10.07
N PRO A 252 5.21 -13.52 11.35
CA PRO A 252 4.51 -12.37 11.93
C PRO A 252 4.56 -11.09 11.09
N ASP A 253 5.72 -10.73 10.53
CA ASP A 253 5.84 -9.57 9.66
C ASP A 253 4.93 -9.69 8.42
N LEU A 254 4.97 -10.82 7.73
CA LEU A 254 4.18 -11.04 6.51
C LEU A 254 2.67 -11.06 6.77
N LEU A 255 2.24 -11.71 7.87
CA LEU A 255 0.84 -11.71 8.29
C LEU A 255 0.36 -10.30 8.63
N ARG A 256 1.19 -9.53 9.32
CA ARG A 256 0.89 -8.14 9.69
C ARG A 256 0.77 -7.24 8.46
N MET A 257 1.65 -7.42 7.47
CA MET A 257 1.58 -6.72 6.19
C MET A 257 0.26 -7.03 5.45
N GLU A 258 -0.10 -8.31 5.31
CA GLU A 258 -1.35 -8.71 4.67
C GLU A 258 -2.57 -8.15 5.42
N GLU A 259 -2.57 -8.23 6.76
CA GLU A 259 -3.63 -7.68 7.61
C GLU A 259 -3.81 -6.18 7.37
N LEU A 260 -2.72 -5.40 7.40
CA LEU A 260 -2.77 -3.95 7.19
C LEU A 260 -3.26 -3.57 5.80
N ILE A 261 -2.71 -4.20 4.75
CA ILE A 261 -3.10 -3.91 3.37
C ILE A 261 -4.60 -4.19 3.19
N THR A 262 -5.10 -5.29 3.75
CA THR A 262 -6.52 -5.65 3.71
C THR A 262 -7.36 -4.64 4.48
N TYR A 263 -6.96 -4.30 5.71
CA TYR A 263 -7.66 -3.34 6.55
C TYR A 263 -7.79 -1.97 5.87
N TYR A 264 -6.72 -1.47 5.25
CA TYR A 264 -6.77 -0.17 4.56
C TYR A 264 -7.65 -0.20 3.31
N ASP A 265 -7.62 -1.29 2.54
CA ASP A 265 -8.55 -1.47 1.42
C ASP A 265 -10.03 -1.52 1.87
N GLU A 266 -10.31 -1.89 3.11
CA GLU A 266 -11.66 -1.88 3.66
C GLU A 266 -12.04 -0.51 4.22
N ALA A 267 -11.14 0.14 4.98
CA ALA A 267 -11.44 1.30 5.80
C ALA A 267 -11.38 2.65 5.06
N LEU A 268 -10.56 2.77 4.01
CA LEU A 268 -10.33 4.04 3.31
C LEU A 268 -11.56 4.54 2.53
N GLN A 269 -11.63 5.86 2.34
CA GLN A 269 -12.56 6.51 1.41
C GLN A 269 -12.18 6.22 -0.04
N GLN A 270 -13.16 6.22 -0.94
CA GLN A 270 -12.92 6.04 -2.37
C GLN A 270 -12.21 7.26 -2.99
N PRO A 271 -11.27 7.07 -3.94
CA PRO A 271 -10.70 5.79 -4.36
C PRO A 271 -9.69 5.28 -3.34
N LYS A 272 -9.79 3.99 -2.97
CA LYS A 272 -8.97 3.40 -1.90
C LYS A 272 -7.58 3.04 -2.38
N ILE A 273 -6.54 3.76 -1.97
CA ILE A 273 -5.16 3.62 -2.45
C ILE A 273 -4.26 3.07 -1.34
N VAL A 274 -3.52 2.00 -1.64
CA VAL A 274 -2.50 1.45 -0.73
C VAL A 274 -1.15 1.47 -1.43
N ALA A 275 -0.27 2.39 -1.06
CA ALA A 275 1.11 2.42 -1.50
C ALA A 275 1.99 1.66 -0.49
N PHE A 276 2.53 0.52 -0.90
CA PHE A 276 3.24 -0.40 -0.01
C PHE A 276 4.74 -0.40 -0.32
N GLU A 277 5.57 -0.10 0.68
CA GLU A 277 7.03 0.00 0.55
C GLU A 277 7.79 -0.91 1.53
N PRO A 278 7.99 -2.18 1.19
CA PRO A 278 8.95 -3.00 1.91
C PRO A 278 10.40 -2.61 1.55
N TRP A 279 11.23 -2.43 2.58
CA TRP A 279 12.67 -2.22 2.42
C TRP A 279 13.45 -3.52 2.21
N ARG A 280 14.38 -3.52 1.26
CA ARG A 280 15.11 -4.72 0.86
C ARG A 280 15.99 -5.30 1.96
N ILE A 281 16.38 -6.56 1.82
CA ILE A 281 17.43 -7.15 2.66
C ILE A 281 18.77 -6.65 2.12
N SER A 282 19.59 -6.07 2.99
CA SER A 282 20.87 -5.48 2.57
C SER A 282 22.05 -6.17 3.21
N GLN A 283 22.85 -6.79 2.35
CA GLN A 283 24.16 -7.33 2.69
C GLN A 283 25.27 -6.39 2.23
N THR A 284 25.07 -5.69 1.10
CA THR A 284 26.00 -4.69 0.55
C THR A 284 25.25 -3.52 -0.13
N LYS A 285 25.97 -2.46 -0.47
CA LYS A 285 25.43 -1.33 -1.25
C LYS A 285 25.36 -1.69 -2.75
N GLY A 286 24.37 -1.12 -3.44
CA GLY A 286 24.29 -1.10 -4.91
C GLY A 286 23.50 -2.23 -5.59
N ASP A 287 23.42 -2.14 -6.92
CA ASP A 287 22.52 -2.93 -7.77
C ASP A 287 22.72 -4.45 -7.68
N GLN A 288 23.94 -4.92 -7.45
CA GLN A 288 24.21 -6.35 -7.31
C GLN A 288 23.43 -6.96 -6.13
N ASP A 289 23.37 -6.25 -5.00
CA ASP A 289 22.62 -6.70 -3.83
C ASP A 289 21.11 -6.52 -4.03
N ARG A 290 20.69 -5.41 -4.65
CA ARG A 290 19.29 -5.19 -5.05
C ARG A 290 18.77 -6.32 -5.94
N ARG A 291 19.64 -6.89 -6.80
CA ARG A 291 19.34 -8.01 -7.69
C ARG A 291 19.75 -9.38 -7.13
N SER A 292 20.06 -9.50 -5.84
CA SER A 292 20.31 -10.80 -5.23
C SER A 292 19.08 -11.72 -5.34
N PRO A 293 19.24 -13.05 -5.38
CA PRO A 293 18.11 -13.98 -5.50
C PRO A 293 17.04 -13.77 -4.43
N VAL A 294 17.45 -13.46 -3.19
CA VAL A 294 16.52 -13.19 -2.09
C VAL A 294 15.71 -11.92 -2.32
N ASN A 295 16.35 -10.84 -2.79
CA ASN A 295 15.66 -9.58 -3.06
C ASN A 295 14.74 -9.65 -4.28
N GLN A 296 15.15 -10.36 -5.34
CA GLN A 296 14.27 -10.58 -6.49
C GLN A 296 13.00 -11.36 -6.11
N TYR A 297 13.17 -12.39 -5.27
CA TYR A 297 12.07 -13.21 -4.77
C TYR A 297 11.11 -12.41 -3.86
N LEU A 298 11.65 -11.64 -2.90
CA LEU A 298 10.83 -10.81 -2.00
C LEU A 298 10.13 -9.68 -2.75
N ALA A 299 10.82 -9.00 -3.67
CA ALA A 299 10.21 -7.98 -4.52
C ALA A 299 9.01 -8.54 -5.30
N LYS A 300 9.12 -9.78 -5.80
CA LYS A 300 8.02 -10.45 -6.50
C LYS A 300 6.86 -10.81 -5.56
N LEU A 301 7.16 -11.36 -4.37
CA LEU A 301 6.16 -11.62 -3.34
C LEU A 301 5.36 -10.36 -3.01
N PHE A 302 6.06 -9.28 -2.66
CA PHE A 302 5.42 -8.03 -2.24
C PHE A 302 4.66 -7.35 -3.39
N SER A 303 5.14 -7.49 -4.62
CA SER A 303 4.40 -7.06 -5.81
C SER A 303 3.10 -7.83 -5.98
N ALA A 304 3.12 -9.15 -5.78
CA ALA A 304 1.92 -9.97 -5.84
C ALA A 304 0.95 -9.59 -4.70
N MET A 305 1.44 -9.37 -3.48
CA MET A 305 0.62 -8.87 -2.36
C MET A 305 -0.03 -7.52 -2.70
N ALA A 306 0.73 -6.54 -3.19
CA ALA A 306 0.21 -5.24 -3.60
C ALA A 306 -0.77 -5.33 -4.78
N SER A 307 -0.58 -6.27 -5.70
CA SER A 307 -1.46 -6.45 -6.85
C SER A 307 -2.75 -7.20 -6.50
N VAL A 308 -2.70 -8.10 -5.52
CA VAL A 308 -3.81 -9.00 -5.16
C VAL A 308 -4.63 -8.47 -4.00
N ALA A 309 -4.00 -8.07 -2.89
CA ALA A 309 -4.72 -7.81 -1.64
C ALA A 309 -5.60 -6.54 -1.68
N PRO A 310 -5.11 -5.37 -2.11
CA PRO A 310 -5.91 -4.15 -2.20
C PRO A 310 -6.58 -3.99 -3.58
N ARG A 311 -7.62 -3.15 -3.69
CA ARG A 311 -8.24 -2.75 -4.97
C ARG A 311 -7.31 -1.86 -5.78
N ASN A 312 -6.72 -0.84 -5.15
CA ASN A 312 -5.73 0.04 -5.77
C ASN A 312 -4.39 0.00 -5.04
N GLY A 313 -3.67 -1.12 -5.21
CA GLY A 313 -2.31 -1.25 -4.68
C GLY A 313 -1.25 -0.67 -5.59
N TYR A 314 -0.25 -0.10 -4.96
CA TYR A 314 1.01 0.33 -5.55
C TYR A 314 2.18 -0.26 -4.76
N ILE A 315 3.29 -0.57 -5.44
CA ILE A 315 4.47 -1.20 -4.83
C ILE A 315 5.73 -0.42 -5.17
N LEU A 316 6.61 -0.31 -4.18
CA LEU A 316 8.00 0.04 -4.38
C LEU A 316 8.84 -0.81 -3.42
N TYR A 317 9.84 -1.52 -3.94
CA TYR A 317 10.76 -2.30 -3.11
C TYR A 317 12.11 -1.58 -3.10
N THR A 318 12.40 -0.95 -1.97
CA THR A 318 13.42 0.11 -1.86
C THR A 318 14.65 -0.32 -1.09
N ASP A 319 15.66 0.53 -1.13
CA ASP A 319 16.82 0.48 -0.27
C ASP A 319 16.48 0.70 1.21
N ASN A 320 17.42 0.41 2.10
CA ASN A 320 17.40 0.96 3.44
C ASN A 320 18.20 2.26 3.45
N GLN A 321 17.93 3.12 4.43
CA GLN A 321 18.64 4.38 4.66
C GLN A 321 20.17 4.29 4.65
N ARG A 322 20.76 3.15 5.05
CA ARG A 322 22.21 2.95 5.08
C ARG A 322 22.83 2.50 3.75
N ASP A 323 22.01 2.20 2.75
CA ASP A 323 22.45 1.51 1.53
C ASP A 323 22.92 2.45 0.43
N THR A 324 22.59 3.72 0.53
CA THR A 324 22.93 4.74 -0.45
C THR A 324 23.12 6.08 0.25
N ASP A 325 23.91 6.95 -0.36
CA ASP A 325 24.13 8.31 0.13
C ASP A 325 23.15 9.29 -0.56
N ALA A 326 22.21 8.78 -1.39
CA ALA A 326 21.28 9.56 -2.20
C ALA A 326 19.84 9.63 -1.64
N SER A 327 19.19 8.48 -1.39
CA SER A 327 17.87 8.38 -0.77
C SER A 327 17.53 6.93 -0.41
N ASP A 328 16.90 6.71 0.74
CA ASP A 328 16.28 5.45 1.15
C ASP A 328 15.19 4.90 0.19
N HIS A 329 14.70 5.68 -0.77
CA HIS A 329 13.74 5.21 -1.78
C HIS A 329 14.37 4.77 -3.11
N GLU A 330 15.71 4.74 -3.18
CA GLU A 330 16.42 4.18 -4.32
C GLU A 330 16.05 2.71 -4.54
N HIS A 331 15.94 2.31 -5.80
CA HIS A 331 15.47 0.98 -6.17
C HIS A 331 15.92 0.58 -7.57
N VAL A 332 15.83 -0.73 -7.85
CA VAL A 332 15.98 -1.26 -9.22
C VAL A 332 14.63 -1.58 -9.82
N ARG A 333 14.61 -1.54 -11.15
CA ARG A 333 13.51 -2.11 -11.92
C ARG A 333 13.77 -3.59 -12.15
N TYR A 334 12.93 -4.41 -11.53
CA TYR A 334 12.90 -5.83 -11.80
C TYR A 334 12.17 -6.09 -13.11
N ASP A 335 12.62 -7.08 -13.89
CA ASP A 335 12.02 -7.36 -15.20
C ASP A 335 10.55 -7.79 -15.08
N PHE A 336 10.17 -8.44 -13.99
CA PHE A 336 8.78 -8.84 -13.77
C PHE A 336 7.82 -7.65 -13.58
N TYR A 337 8.29 -6.43 -13.29
CA TYR A 337 7.43 -5.24 -13.28
C TYR A 337 6.83 -4.92 -14.66
N LYS A 338 7.40 -5.45 -15.75
CA LYS A 338 6.88 -5.31 -17.11
C LYS A 338 5.70 -6.25 -17.39
N THR A 339 5.32 -7.09 -16.43
CA THR A 339 4.24 -8.06 -16.62
C THR A 339 2.90 -7.38 -16.69
N ASP A 340 2.20 -7.64 -17.80
CA ASP A 340 0.88 -7.11 -18.05
C ASP A 340 -0.13 -8.23 -18.31
N LEU A 341 -0.77 -8.69 -17.24
CA LEU A 341 -1.94 -9.56 -17.28
C LEU A 341 -3.22 -8.80 -17.64
N GLY A 342 -3.13 -7.50 -17.96
CA GLY A 342 -4.28 -6.62 -18.21
C GLY A 342 -4.88 -6.04 -16.93
N ARG A 343 -6.12 -5.58 -17.03
CA ARG A 343 -6.88 -5.02 -15.91
C ARG A 343 -7.41 -6.12 -14.99
N ALA A 344 -7.61 -5.78 -13.72
CA ALA A 344 -8.27 -6.68 -12.78
C ALA A 344 -9.72 -6.94 -13.22
N VAL A 345 -10.14 -8.20 -13.17
CA VAL A 345 -11.53 -8.62 -13.48
C VAL A 345 -12.23 -9.24 -12.26
N SER A 346 -11.54 -9.26 -11.11
CA SER A 346 -12.05 -9.78 -9.84
C SER A 346 -11.44 -9.03 -8.66
N GLY A 347 -12.06 -9.16 -7.48
CA GLY A 347 -11.47 -8.76 -6.21
C GLY A 347 -10.45 -9.79 -5.70
N ARG A 348 -9.86 -9.51 -4.54
CA ARG A 348 -9.05 -10.50 -3.81
C ARG A 348 -9.90 -11.71 -3.47
N THR A 349 -9.39 -12.89 -3.78
CA THR A 349 -10.00 -14.17 -3.40
C THR A 349 -9.05 -14.95 -2.51
N ILE A 350 -9.50 -15.31 -1.31
CA ILE A 350 -8.73 -16.10 -0.35
C ILE A 350 -8.94 -17.59 -0.67
N ILE A 351 -7.86 -18.32 -0.90
CA ILE A 351 -7.88 -19.77 -1.11
C ILE A 351 -7.74 -20.48 0.25
N ALA A 352 -6.77 -20.01 1.03
CA ALA A 352 -6.45 -20.49 2.37
C ALA A 352 -5.80 -19.35 3.17
N PRO A 353 -5.66 -19.47 4.51
CA PRO A 353 -4.90 -18.51 5.29
C PRO A 353 -3.50 -18.24 4.67
N GLY A 354 -3.20 -16.97 4.37
CA GLY A 354 -1.94 -16.57 3.73
C GLY A 354 -1.78 -16.92 2.25
N ILE A 355 -2.81 -17.47 1.58
CA ILE A 355 -2.80 -17.78 0.14
C ILE A 355 -4.00 -17.11 -0.52
N SER A 356 -3.73 -16.13 -1.38
CA SER A 356 -4.78 -15.38 -2.08
C SER A 356 -4.41 -15.13 -3.54
N TYR A 357 -5.44 -14.96 -4.37
CA TYR A 357 -5.27 -14.64 -5.77
C TYR A 357 -6.22 -13.53 -6.23
N LYS A 358 -5.90 -12.95 -7.40
CA LYS A 358 -6.77 -12.04 -8.15
C LYS A 358 -6.66 -12.35 -9.64
N ARG A 359 -7.81 -12.46 -10.32
CA ARG A 359 -7.89 -12.59 -11.79
C ARG A 359 -7.72 -11.24 -12.47
N PHE A 360 -7.01 -11.30 -13.58
CA PHE A 360 -6.82 -10.24 -14.56
C PHE A 360 -7.25 -10.75 -15.94
N GLU A 361 -7.44 -9.85 -16.89
CA GLU A 361 -7.93 -10.18 -18.25
C GLU A 361 -7.19 -11.33 -18.94
N LYS A 362 -5.87 -11.48 -18.71
CA LYS A 362 -5.01 -12.47 -19.36
C LYS A 362 -4.51 -13.56 -18.41
N GLY A 363 -4.92 -13.58 -17.15
CA GLY A 363 -4.37 -14.54 -16.19
C GLY A 363 -4.67 -14.26 -14.72
N VAL A 364 -3.75 -14.66 -13.85
CA VAL A 364 -3.90 -14.57 -12.39
C VAL A 364 -2.60 -14.12 -11.74
N ALA A 365 -2.71 -13.25 -10.74
CA ALA A 365 -1.65 -13.02 -9.76
C ALA A 365 -2.01 -13.78 -8.48
N ILE A 366 -1.04 -14.46 -7.88
CA ILE A 366 -1.20 -15.27 -6.68
C ILE A 366 -0.02 -15.05 -5.75
N TYR A 367 -0.26 -15.06 -4.45
CA TYR A 367 0.81 -15.11 -3.45
C TYR A 367 0.51 -16.15 -2.38
N ASN A 368 1.58 -16.59 -1.73
CA ASN A 368 1.58 -17.50 -0.59
C ASN A 368 2.57 -16.96 0.44
N ILE A 369 2.09 -16.41 1.55
CA ILE A 369 2.93 -15.98 2.69
C ILE A 369 3.05 -17.06 3.78
N SER A 370 2.45 -18.23 3.58
CA SER A 370 2.55 -19.35 4.52
C SER A 370 3.92 -20.05 4.42
N ARG A 371 4.21 -20.91 5.40
CA ARG A 371 5.41 -21.76 5.41
C ARG A 371 5.24 -23.10 4.70
N GLN A 372 4.23 -23.23 3.85
CA GLN A 372 3.93 -24.47 3.14
C GLN A 372 3.74 -24.21 1.64
N ASN A 373 4.29 -25.09 0.81
CA ASN A 373 4.05 -25.03 -0.63
C ASN A 373 2.59 -25.43 -0.93
N ALA A 374 2.01 -24.87 -2.00
CA ALA A 374 0.67 -25.21 -2.44
C ALA A 374 0.64 -25.50 -3.95
N VAL A 375 -0.16 -26.48 -4.34
CA VAL A 375 -0.57 -26.73 -5.73
C VAL A 375 -2.05 -26.39 -5.82
N VAL A 376 -2.36 -25.28 -6.48
CA VAL A 376 -3.71 -24.73 -6.58
C VAL A 376 -4.32 -25.08 -7.93
N ASP A 377 -5.45 -25.78 -7.93
CA ASP A 377 -6.24 -26.08 -9.11
C ASP A 377 -7.19 -24.93 -9.46
N PHE A 378 -7.09 -24.44 -10.68
CA PHE A 378 -7.99 -23.48 -11.31
C PHE A 378 -8.69 -24.17 -12.49
N ASP A 379 -9.80 -24.84 -12.22
CA ASP A 379 -10.63 -25.53 -13.21
C ASP A 379 -9.85 -26.56 -14.05
N GLY A 380 -9.03 -27.38 -13.38
CA GLY A 380 -8.20 -28.42 -14.00
C GLY A 380 -6.83 -27.96 -14.49
N LYS A 381 -6.49 -26.68 -14.33
CA LYS A 381 -5.13 -26.13 -14.55
C LYS A 381 -4.48 -25.81 -13.22
N THR A 382 -3.29 -26.32 -12.96
CA THR A 382 -2.63 -26.13 -11.66
C THR A 382 -1.54 -25.07 -11.69
N ILE A 383 -1.42 -24.31 -10.61
CA ILE A 383 -0.26 -23.45 -10.30
C ILE A 383 0.39 -23.97 -9.03
N GLU A 384 1.69 -24.27 -9.07
CA GLU A 384 2.48 -24.49 -7.86
C GLU A 384 2.99 -23.13 -7.36
N VAL A 385 2.65 -22.79 -6.11
CA VAL A 385 3.13 -21.59 -5.42
C VAL A 385 3.84 -22.01 -4.14
N ARG A 386 5.15 -21.74 -4.07
CA ARG A 386 5.99 -22.14 -2.95
C ARG A 386 5.70 -21.28 -1.72
N SER A 387 6.16 -21.76 -0.57
CA SER A 387 6.18 -21.00 0.68
C SER A 387 6.83 -19.63 0.46
N VAL A 388 6.18 -18.56 0.93
CA VAL A 388 6.65 -17.16 0.88
C VAL A 388 6.85 -16.64 -0.57
N GLU A 389 6.13 -17.19 -1.57
CA GLU A 389 6.28 -16.83 -2.99
C GLU A 389 5.12 -15.98 -3.53
N GLY A 390 5.41 -15.08 -4.47
CA GLY A 390 4.42 -14.44 -5.33
C GLY A 390 4.67 -14.79 -6.79
N LEU A 391 3.61 -14.96 -7.56
CA LEU A 391 3.67 -15.34 -8.98
C LEU A 391 2.68 -14.50 -9.81
N PHE A 392 3.08 -14.22 -11.04
CA PHE A 392 2.21 -13.64 -12.07
C PHE A 392 2.12 -14.61 -13.23
N CYS A 393 0.91 -15.12 -13.47
CA CYS A 393 0.69 -16.25 -14.35
C CYS A 393 -0.22 -15.88 -15.51
N THR A 394 0.32 -15.93 -16.73
CA THR A 394 -0.49 -15.80 -17.95
C THR A 394 -1.22 -17.10 -18.21
N GLU A 395 -2.53 -17.03 -18.43
CA GLU A 395 -3.31 -18.21 -18.74
C GLU A 395 -3.08 -18.65 -20.19
N ARG A 396 -2.78 -19.93 -20.37
CA ARG A 396 -2.60 -20.59 -21.68
C ARG A 396 -3.69 -21.64 -21.88
N LYS A 397 -3.73 -22.23 -23.07
CA LYS A 397 -4.69 -23.30 -23.40
C LYS A 397 -4.60 -24.47 -22.43
N ASP A 398 -3.39 -24.94 -22.16
CA ASP A 398 -3.13 -26.19 -21.43
C ASP A 398 -2.54 -25.97 -20.02
N GLY A 399 -2.54 -24.73 -19.50
CA GLY A 399 -1.96 -24.43 -18.18
C GLY A 399 -1.67 -22.95 -17.97
N PHE A 400 -0.76 -22.67 -17.05
CA PHE A 400 -0.28 -21.32 -16.74
C PHE A 400 1.21 -21.18 -17.05
N ASP A 401 1.57 -20.00 -17.53
CA ASP A 401 2.95 -19.57 -17.73
C ASP A 401 3.26 -18.51 -16.67
N CYS A 402 3.92 -18.95 -15.60
CA CYS A 402 4.16 -18.16 -14.40
C CYS A 402 5.59 -17.64 -14.37
N ILE A 403 5.73 -16.37 -13.99
CA ILE A 403 7.03 -15.77 -13.69
C ILE A 403 7.20 -15.49 -12.22
#